data_AF-A0A966FS26-F1
#
_entry.id   AF-A0A966FS26-F1
#
_cell.length_a   1.000
_cell.length_b   1.000
_cell.length_c   1.000
_cell.angle_alpha   90.00
_cell.angle_beta   90.00
_cell.angle_gamma   90.00
#
_symmetry.space_group_name_H-M   'P 1'
#
loop_
_entity.id
_entity.type
_entity.pdbx_description
1 polymer ?
#
loop_
_entity_poly.entity_id
_entity_poly.type
_entity_poly.pdbx_seq_one_letter_code
_entity_poly.pdbx_strand_id
1 'polypeptide(L)'
;MSRRREELRKKVARGQSRARGEPVTGLSPNPASNLIMANAIVRTGSILLRKAVDKRMLRNRYGKETAEAAAENQGLGSTLTALALSKVAARSSTGAVVVGGGMLAKTLYDRRQAKKARAKGDAKILEAAAED
;
A
#
# COMPACT_ATOMS: atom_id res chain seq x y z
N MET A 1 -27.06 10.64 26.72
CA MET A 1 -26.19 9.71 25.95
C MET A 1 -26.23 10.09 24.47
N SER A 2 -25.09 10.11 23.77
CA SER A 2 -25.01 10.52 22.35
C SER A 2 -25.66 9.49 21.42
N ARG A 3 -26.49 9.93 20.45
CA ARG A 3 -27.15 9.09 19.42
C ARG A 3 -26.19 8.14 18.71
N ARG A 4 -24.93 8.55 18.50
CA ARG A 4 -23.88 7.73 17.87
C ARG A 4 -23.54 6.47 18.68
N ARG A 5 -23.62 6.53 20.02
CA ARG A 5 -23.35 5.36 20.89
C ARG A 5 -24.47 4.33 20.83
N GLU A 6 -25.73 4.77 20.72
CA GLU A 6 -26.88 3.86 20.57
C GLU A 6 -26.89 3.16 19.21
N GLU A 7 -26.58 3.89 18.13
CA GLU A 7 -26.42 3.28 16.81
C GLU A 7 -25.32 2.22 16.78
N LEU A 8 -24.17 2.51 17.42
CA LEU A 8 -23.08 1.55 17.55
C LEU A 8 -23.51 0.32 18.34
N ARG A 9 -24.19 0.49 19.47
CA ARG A 9 -24.74 -0.63 20.25
C ARG A 9 -25.70 -1.48 19.43
N LYS A 10 -26.60 -0.86 18.66
CA LYS A 10 -27.54 -1.57 17.78
C LYS A 10 -26.82 -2.33 16.65
N LYS A 11 -25.77 -1.74 16.08
CA LYS A 11 -24.92 -2.40 15.06
C LYS A 11 -24.13 -3.57 15.64
N VAL A 12 -23.55 -3.42 16.83
CA VAL A 12 -22.82 -4.47 17.54
C VAL A 12 -23.73 -5.63 17.90
N ALA A 13 -24.93 -5.35 18.45
CA ALA A 13 -25.91 -6.39 18.76
C ALA A 13 -26.30 -7.20 17.52
N ARG A 14 -26.57 -6.54 16.38
CA ARG A 14 -26.83 -7.21 15.09
C ARG A 14 -25.64 -8.03 14.60
N GLY A 15 -24.42 -7.53 14.78
CA GLY A 15 -23.19 -8.24 14.43
C GLY A 15 -22.98 -9.50 15.26
N GLN A 16 -23.25 -9.43 16.57
CA GLN A 16 -23.19 -10.58 17.48
C GLN A 16 -24.21 -11.66 17.12
N SER A 17 -25.43 -11.29 16.71
CA SER A 17 -26.44 -12.25 16.25
C SER A 17 -26.00 -13.01 15.00
N ARG A 18 -25.30 -12.35 14.05
CA ARG A 18 -24.77 -12.97 12.83
C ARG A 18 -23.53 -13.84 13.10
N ALA A 19 -22.66 -13.39 14.00
CA ALA A 19 -21.42 -14.11 14.34
C ALA A 19 -21.66 -15.45 15.07
N ARG A 20 -22.85 -15.69 15.63
CA ARG A 20 -23.19 -16.96 16.30
C ARG A 20 -23.34 -18.16 15.34
N GLY A 21 -23.42 -17.94 14.02
CA GLY A 21 -23.66 -19.01 13.04
C GLY A 21 -22.50 -19.29 12.08
N GLU A 22 -21.55 -18.38 11.91
CA GLU A 22 -20.49 -18.50 10.89
C GLU A 22 -19.09 -18.52 11.54
N PRO A 23 -18.28 -19.57 11.30
CA PRO A 23 -16.89 -19.58 11.73
C PRO A 23 -16.10 -18.53 10.94
N VAL A 24 -15.28 -17.73 11.63
CA VAL A 24 -14.41 -16.74 10.98
C VAL A 24 -13.26 -17.46 10.29
N THR A 25 -13.14 -17.24 8.98
CA THR A 25 -12.10 -17.85 8.14
C THR A 25 -10.70 -17.48 8.64
N GLY A 26 -9.88 -18.48 8.93
CA GLY A 26 -8.48 -18.29 9.32
C GLY A 26 -7.86 -19.52 9.99
N LEU A 27 -6.58 -19.39 10.36
CA LEU A 27 -5.77 -20.50 10.89
C LEU A 27 -6.11 -20.85 12.34
N SER A 28 -6.70 -19.91 13.09
CA SER A 28 -7.09 -20.09 14.48
C SER A 28 -8.61 -20.20 14.61
N PRO A 29 -9.14 -20.99 15.57
CA PRO A 29 -10.55 -20.94 15.95
C PRO A 29 -10.98 -19.58 16.53
N ASN A 30 -10.02 -18.73 16.93
CA ASN A 30 -10.30 -17.41 17.49
C ASN A 30 -10.38 -16.34 16.37
N PRO A 31 -11.54 -15.67 16.18
CA PRO A 31 -11.71 -14.65 15.15
C PRO A 31 -10.83 -13.42 15.34
N ALA A 32 -10.58 -13.01 16.59
CA ALA A 32 -9.71 -11.86 16.89
C ALA A 32 -8.26 -12.20 16.52
N SER A 33 -7.81 -13.42 16.82
CA SER A 33 -6.48 -13.90 16.44
C SER A 33 -6.32 -13.96 14.92
N ASN A 34 -7.34 -14.45 14.19
CA ASN A 34 -7.32 -14.48 12.72
C ASN A 34 -7.16 -13.08 12.11
N LEU A 35 -7.87 -12.08 12.64
CA LEU A 35 -7.73 -10.70 12.18
C LEU A 35 -6.34 -10.13 12.47
N ILE A 36 -5.78 -10.39 13.65
CA ILE A 36 -4.43 -9.93 13.99
C ILE A 36 -3.41 -10.58 13.05
N MET A 37 -3.50 -11.90 12.84
CA MET A 37 -2.60 -12.63 11.94
C MET A 37 -2.73 -12.14 10.50
N ALA A 38 -3.95 -11.97 9.98
CA ALA A 38 -4.17 -11.47 8.64
C ALA A 38 -3.56 -10.07 8.45
N ASN A 39 -3.80 -9.16 9.41
CA ASN A 39 -3.20 -7.82 9.37
C ASN A 39 -1.67 -7.86 9.45
N ALA A 40 -1.10 -8.73 10.29
CA ALA A 40 0.34 -8.90 10.41
C ALA A 40 0.94 -9.45 9.10
N ILE A 41 0.34 -10.48 8.52
CA ILE A 41 0.77 -11.08 7.24
C ILE A 41 0.74 -10.03 6.13
N VAL A 42 -0.38 -9.30 5.99
CA VAL A 42 -0.52 -8.27 4.95
C VAL A 42 0.54 -7.18 5.13
N ARG A 43 0.74 -6.69 6.36
CA ARG A 43 1.70 -5.60 6.62
C ARG A 43 3.15 -6.06 6.40
N THR A 44 3.53 -7.20 6.95
CA THR A 44 4.89 -7.75 6.82
C THR A 44 5.17 -8.17 5.37
N GLY A 45 4.23 -8.86 4.73
CA GLY A 45 4.34 -9.26 3.33
C GLY A 45 4.48 -8.06 2.39
N SER A 46 3.73 -6.98 2.63
CA SER A 46 3.84 -5.75 1.84
C SER A 46 5.21 -5.08 1.97
N ILE A 47 5.77 -5.03 3.18
CA ILE A 47 7.10 -4.44 3.43
C ILE A 47 8.18 -5.26 2.72
N LEU A 48 8.13 -6.59 2.84
CA LEU A 48 9.10 -7.48 2.19
C LEU A 48 9.01 -7.42 0.67
N LEU A 49 7.78 -7.44 0.13
CA LEU A 49 7.54 -7.31 -1.31
C LEU A 49 8.08 -5.99 -1.84
N ARG A 50 7.82 -4.87 -1.15
CA ARG A 50 8.36 -3.56 -1.52
C ARG A 50 9.88 -3.58 -1.56
N LYS A 51 10.55 -4.03 -0.50
CA LYS A 51 12.02 -4.13 -0.44
C LYS A 51 12.57 -4.99 -1.58
N ALA A 52 11.91 -6.10 -1.91
CA ALA A 52 12.33 -6.96 -3.01
C ALA A 52 12.20 -6.29 -4.39
N VAL A 53 11.09 -5.58 -4.62
CA VAL A 53 10.85 -4.82 -5.86
C VAL A 53 11.84 -3.67 -5.99
N ASP A 54 12.00 -2.85 -4.95
CA ASP A 54 12.90 -1.69 -4.93
C ASP A 54 14.35 -2.16 -5.18
N LYS A 55 14.80 -3.18 -4.46
CA LYS A 55 16.13 -3.78 -4.66
C LYS A 55 16.29 -4.32 -6.08
N ARG A 56 15.29 -5.00 -6.65
CA ARG A 56 15.39 -5.53 -8.03
C ARG A 56 15.43 -4.42 -9.08
N MET A 57 14.65 -3.36 -8.91
CA MET A 57 14.57 -2.25 -9.87
C MET A 57 15.79 -1.34 -9.80
N LEU A 58 16.28 -1.02 -8.60
CA LEU A 58 17.39 -0.09 -8.40
C LEU A 58 18.77 -0.74 -8.54
N ARG A 59 18.94 -1.99 -8.08
CA ARG A 59 20.24 -2.67 -8.12
C ARG A 59 20.78 -2.85 -9.54
N ASN A 60 19.90 -2.99 -10.53
CA ASN A 60 20.32 -3.14 -11.92
C ASN A 60 20.82 -1.83 -12.57
N ARG A 61 20.61 -0.66 -11.94
CA ARG A 61 20.84 0.65 -12.60
C ARG A 61 21.73 1.62 -11.81
N TYR A 62 21.72 1.59 -10.47
CA TYR A 62 22.43 2.59 -9.63
C TYR A 62 23.46 2.00 -8.66
N GLY A 63 23.73 0.69 -8.71
CA GLY A 63 24.59 0.03 -7.73
C GLY A 63 23.89 -0.25 -6.39
N LYS A 64 24.53 -1.00 -5.50
CA LYS A 64 23.89 -1.50 -4.27
C LYS A 64 23.68 -0.41 -3.21
N GLU A 65 24.67 0.45 -3.01
CA GLU A 65 24.68 1.46 -1.93
C GLU A 65 23.68 2.59 -2.20
N THR A 66 23.70 3.16 -3.40
CA THR A 66 22.72 4.20 -3.81
C THR A 66 21.29 3.65 -3.85
N ALA A 67 21.12 2.38 -4.18
CA ALA A 67 19.80 1.73 -4.16
C ALA A 67 19.25 1.54 -2.74
N GLU A 68 20.12 1.22 -1.77
CA GLU A 68 19.73 1.04 -0.37
C GLU A 68 19.37 2.38 0.28
N ALA A 69 20.20 3.42 0.10
CA ALA A 69 19.94 4.78 0.62
C ALA A 69 18.66 5.39 0.02
N ALA A 70 18.48 5.35 -1.30
CA ALA A 70 17.29 5.91 -1.95
C ALA A 70 15.99 5.22 -1.50
N ALA A 71 16.03 3.90 -1.29
CA ALA A 71 14.86 3.13 -0.87
C ALA A 71 14.45 3.41 0.59
N GLU A 72 15.43 3.66 1.45
CA GLU A 72 15.21 4.01 2.85
C GLU A 72 14.61 5.41 3.00
N ASN A 73 15.16 6.40 2.31
CA ASN A 73 14.75 7.81 2.42
C ASN A 73 13.41 8.10 1.74
N GLN A 74 13.12 7.44 0.61
CA GLN A 74 11.76 7.49 0.04
C GLN A 74 10.73 6.78 0.93
N GLY A 75 11.15 6.03 1.95
CA GLY A 75 10.40 5.08 2.74
C GLY A 75 9.04 5.58 3.25
N LEU A 76 8.99 6.72 3.92
CA LEU A 76 7.85 7.07 4.77
C LEU A 76 6.73 7.82 4.04
N GLY A 77 7.04 8.93 3.36
CA GLY A 77 6.02 9.73 2.66
C GLY A 77 5.40 9.02 1.45
N SER A 78 6.21 8.29 0.68
CA SER A 78 5.72 7.53 -0.47
C SER A 78 4.82 6.37 -0.03
N THR A 79 5.12 5.70 1.09
CA THR A 79 4.27 4.64 1.64
C THR A 79 2.90 5.14 2.03
N LEU A 80 2.81 6.29 2.71
CA LEU A 80 1.52 6.87 3.09
C LEU A 80 0.68 7.21 1.87
N THR A 81 1.31 7.81 0.85
CA THR A 81 0.65 8.15 -0.41
C THR A 81 0.18 6.88 -1.14
N ALA A 82 1.05 5.87 -1.25
CA ALA A 82 0.73 4.59 -1.86
C ALA A 82 -0.42 3.87 -1.14
N LEU A 83 -0.42 3.88 0.19
CA LEU A 83 -1.51 3.32 1.00
C LEU A 83 -2.82 4.08 0.80
N ALA A 84 -2.79 5.41 0.72
CA ALA A 84 -3.98 6.22 0.46
C ALA A 84 -4.58 5.89 -0.92
N LEU A 85 -3.75 5.87 -1.97
CA LEU A 85 -4.16 5.50 -3.33
C LEU A 85 -4.70 4.07 -3.38
N SER A 86 -4.04 3.14 -2.70
CA SER A 86 -4.46 1.73 -2.63
C SER A 86 -5.81 1.59 -1.93
N LYS A 87 -6.06 2.33 -0.84
CA LYS A 87 -7.37 2.34 -0.19
C LYS A 87 -8.46 2.90 -1.10
N VAL A 88 -8.18 3.96 -1.85
CA VAL A 88 -9.14 4.52 -2.82
C VAL A 88 -9.46 3.51 -3.93
N ALA A 89 -8.42 2.86 -4.47
CA ALA A 89 -8.58 1.83 -5.49
C ALA A 89 -9.35 0.61 -4.96
N ALA A 90 -9.05 0.14 -3.76
CA ALA A 90 -9.67 -1.05 -3.18
C ALA A 90 -11.11 -0.82 -2.69
N ARG A 91 -11.51 0.44 -2.43
CA ARG A 91 -12.85 0.75 -1.92
C ARG A 91 -13.95 0.62 -2.97
N SER A 92 -13.62 0.66 -4.27
CA SER A 92 -14.61 0.57 -5.35
C SER A 92 -14.01 0.23 -6.70
N SER A 93 -14.81 -0.39 -7.59
CA SER A 93 -14.45 -0.65 -8.99
C SER A 93 -14.12 0.64 -9.75
N THR A 94 -14.89 1.71 -9.52
CA THR A 94 -14.63 3.05 -10.10
C THR A 94 -13.30 3.63 -9.64
N GLY A 95 -12.98 3.54 -8.35
CA GLY A 95 -11.69 3.98 -7.80
C GLY A 95 -10.52 3.22 -8.41
N ALA A 96 -10.67 1.91 -8.61
CA ALA A 96 -9.67 1.09 -9.29
C ALA A 96 -9.46 1.52 -10.75
N VAL A 97 -10.53 1.82 -11.49
CA VAL A 97 -10.43 2.30 -12.88
C VAL A 97 -9.75 3.66 -12.96
N VAL A 98 -10.08 4.59 -12.06
CA VAL A 98 -9.45 5.93 -12.06
C VAL A 98 -7.98 5.84 -11.71
N VAL A 99 -7.62 5.12 -10.63
CA VAL A 99 -6.22 4.97 -10.21
C VAL A 99 -5.43 4.19 -11.27
N GLY A 100 -5.94 3.05 -11.71
CA GLY A 100 -5.30 2.21 -12.72
C GLY A 100 -5.18 2.92 -14.08
N GLY A 101 -6.26 3.57 -14.52
CA GLY A 101 -6.29 4.35 -15.76
C GLY A 101 -5.34 5.54 -15.72
N GLY A 102 -5.28 6.27 -14.60
CA GLY A 102 -4.32 7.36 -14.40
C GLY A 102 -2.86 6.88 -14.46
N MET A 103 -2.57 5.72 -13.86
CA MET A 103 -1.25 5.09 -13.96
C MET A 103 -0.91 4.71 -15.41
N LEU A 104 -1.84 4.09 -16.14
CA LEU A 104 -1.63 3.74 -17.55
C LEU A 104 -1.47 4.99 -18.44
N ALA A 105 -2.26 6.03 -18.22
CA ALA A 105 -2.10 7.30 -18.94
C ALA A 105 -0.73 7.93 -18.67
N LYS A 106 -0.29 7.92 -17.40
CA LYS A 106 1.04 8.41 -16.98
C LYS A 106 2.16 7.63 -17.67
N THR A 107 2.09 6.30 -17.73
CA THR A 107 3.13 5.48 -18.36
C THR A 107 3.22 5.74 -19.87
N LEU A 108 2.08 5.87 -20.55
CA LEU A 108 2.05 6.21 -21.98
C LEU A 108 2.59 7.61 -22.24
N TYR A 109 2.27 8.58 -21.39
CA TYR A 109 2.82 9.94 -21.47
C TYR A 109 4.33 9.96 -21.26
N ASP A 110 4.84 9.29 -20.22
CA ASP A 110 6.26 9.22 -19.92
C ASP A 110 7.04 8.49 -21.02
N ARG A 111 6.45 7.47 -21.65
CA ARG A 111 7.04 6.78 -22.78
C ARG A 111 7.26 7.71 -23.97
N ARG A 112 6.34 8.65 -24.23
CA ARG A 112 6.51 9.68 -25.27
C ARG A 112 7.65 10.65 -24.95
N GLN A 113 7.90 10.93 -23.67
CA GLN A 113 8.97 11.83 -23.22
C GLN A 113 10.13 11.08 -22.54
N ALA A 114 10.45 9.88 -23.01
CA ALA A 114 11.32 8.93 -22.30
C ALA A 114 12.67 9.53 -21.86
N LYS A 115 13.33 10.35 -22.70
CA LYS A 115 14.61 10.99 -22.32
C LYS A 115 14.45 11.93 -21.13
N LYS A 116 13.46 12.83 -21.16
CA LYS A 116 13.18 13.78 -20.07
C LYS A 116 12.67 13.07 -18.82
N ALA A 117 11.80 12.08 -18.99
CA ALA A 117 11.27 11.28 -17.89
C ALA A 117 12.37 10.51 -17.16
N ARG A 118 13.34 9.93 -17.90
CA ARG A 118 14.52 9.27 -17.33
C ARG A 118 15.39 10.26 -16.56
N ALA A 119 15.77 11.38 -17.17
CA ALA A 119 16.61 12.38 -16.51
C ALA A 119 15.95 12.90 -15.20
N LYS A 120 14.65 13.18 -15.24
CA LYS A 120 13.89 13.61 -14.05
C LYS A 120 13.79 12.52 -12.99
N GLY A 121 13.60 11.26 -13.41
CA GLY A 121 13.56 10.12 -12.49
C GLY A 121 14.91 9.87 -11.81
N ASP A 122 15.99 9.92 -12.60
CA ASP A 122 17.36 9.72 -12.13
C ASP A 122 17.74 10.81 -11.12
N ALA A 123 17.43 12.08 -11.41
CA ALA A 123 17.66 13.19 -10.49
C ALA A 123 16.95 13.01 -9.14
N LYS A 124 15.68 12.58 -9.15
CA LYS A 124 14.91 12.35 -7.90
C LYS A 124 15.45 11.20 -7.06
N ILE A 125 15.96 10.14 -7.70
CA ILE A 125 16.54 9.00 -6.99
C ILE A 125 17.85 9.42 -6.32
N LEU A 126 18.67 10.19 -7.02
CA LEU A 126 19.93 10.71 -6.50
C LEU A 126 19.71 11.74 -5.38
N GLU A 127 18.72 12.62 -5.52
CA GLU A 127 18.30 13.57 -4.47
C GLU A 127 17.85 12.81 -3.22
N ALA A 128 16.97 11.81 -3.36
CA ALA A 128 16.53 11.00 -2.23
C ALA A 128 17.67 10.19 -1.58
N ALA A 129 18.68 9.77 -2.35
CA ALA A 129 19.85 9.09 -1.79
C ALA A 129 20.79 10.05 -1.05
N ALA A 130 20.70 11.36 -1.30
CA ALA A 130 21.56 12.39 -0.70
C ALA A 130 20.92 13.09 0.51
N GLU A 131 19.59 13.00 0.67
CA GLU A 131 18.88 13.43 1.88
C GLU A 131 19.07 12.38 2.99
N ASP A 132 20.06 12.55 3.87
CA ASP A 132 20.28 11.73 5.09
C ASP A 132 19.23 11.99 6.19
#